data_AF-A0A520CAX7-F1
#
_entry.id   AF-A0A520CAX7-F1
#
_cell.length_a   1.000
_cell.length_b   1.000
_cell.length_c   1.000
_cell.angle_alpha   90.00
_cell.angle_beta   90.00
_cell.angle_gamma   90.00
#
_symmetry.space_group_name_H-M   'P 1'
#
loop_
_entity.id
_entity.type
_entity.pdbx_description
1 polymer ?
#
loop_
_entity_poly.entity_id
_entity_poly.type
_entity_poly.pdbx_seq_one_letter_code
_entity_poly.pdbx_strand_id
1 'polypeptide(L)'
;MNKFKFYIEQRHYSLIVLFDTFSKEDIINLELKGLLELFDSGAKFTFVGVISIRNSAFMIVPKVLKEVTSIDSSLTLKTLQKYTFSNTQLFDGVDYFSIEPDHPECSELAIAQYLLNDYEKNGLYFTQEQVYSLNGDGYVNWNSTIESLDPVFSNNQPIYVDTINHIFLNVDNNIIVEIHKWSLKYS
;
A
#
# COMPACT_ATOMS: atom_id res chain seq x y z
N MET A 1 2.84 22.15 8.00
CA MET A 1 1.75 21.19 8.18
C MET A 1 0.75 21.39 7.07
N ASN A 2 0.76 20.52 6.07
CA ASN A 2 -0.24 20.56 5.01
C ASN A 2 -1.55 20.02 5.61
N LYS A 3 -2.53 20.89 5.84
CA LYS A 3 -3.85 20.47 6.33
C LYS A 3 -4.53 19.72 5.18
N PHE A 4 -4.65 18.41 5.29
CA PHE A 4 -5.57 17.65 4.43
C PHE A 4 -6.96 18.32 4.53
N LYS A 5 -7.54 18.66 3.37
CA LYS A 5 -8.89 19.24 3.30
C LYS A 5 -9.90 18.10 3.13
N PHE A 6 -10.93 18.10 3.97
CA PHE A 6 -11.97 17.08 3.98
C PHE A 6 -13.33 17.70 3.69
N TYR A 7 -14.18 16.94 3.02
CA TYR A 7 -15.57 17.24 2.76
C TYR A 7 -16.44 16.08 3.23
N ILE A 8 -17.63 16.39 3.70
CA ILE A 8 -18.67 15.42 4.08
C ILE A 8 -19.65 15.26 2.90
N GLU A 9 -19.97 14.01 2.57
CA GLU A 9 -21.00 13.59 1.62
C GLU A 9 -22.37 14.20 1.96
N GLN A 10 -23.16 14.58 0.96
CA GLN A 10 -24.51 15.18 1.07
C GLN A 10 -24.58 16.50 1.86
N ARG A 11 -23.45 17.05 2.32
CA ARG A 11 -23.40 18.37 2.95
C ARG A 11 -23.40 19.45 1.87
N HIS A 12 -24.15 20.51 2.13
CA HIS A 12 -24.24 21.66 1.24
C HIS A 12 -23.03 22.58 1.47
N TYR A 13 -22.27 22.83 0.41
CA TYR A 13 -21.16 23.77 0.39
C TYR A 13 -21.48 24.94 -0.52
N SER A 14 -21.16 26.15 -0.07
CA SER A 14 -21.19 27.32 -0.97
C SER A 14 -20.10 27.18 -2.03
N LEU A 15 -20.36 27.68 -3.24
CA LEU A 15 -19.38 27.69 -4.32
C LEU A 15 -18.11 28.46 -3.93
N ILE A 16 -18.22 29.50 -3.09
CA ILE A 16 -17.08 30.28 -2.59
C ILE A 16 -16.10 29.38 -1.82
N VAL A 17 -16.61 28.49 -0.96
CA VAL A 17 -15.79 27.54 -0.20
C VAL A 17 -15.13 26.52 -1.13
N LEU A 18 -15.85 26.06 -2.15
CA LEU A 18 -15.29 25.11 -3.11
C LEU A 18 -14.24 25.75 -4.02
N PHE A 19 -14.41 27.00 -4.44
CA PHE A 19 -13.44 27.72 -5.26
C PHE A 19 -12.13 28.05 -4.54
N ASP A 20 -12.09 28.02 -3.20
CA ASP A 20 -10.85 28.06 -2.42
C ASP A 20 -10.00 26.77 -2.60
N THR A 21 -10.58 25.72 -3.17
CA THR A 21 -9.96 24.40 -3.26
C THR A 21 -9.91 23.85 -4.67
N PHE A 22 -10.96 24.09 -5.46
CA PHE A 22 -11.18 23.55 -6.78
C PHE A 22 -11.28 24.70 -7.78
N SER A 23 -10.62 24.56 -8.93
CA SER A 23 -10.84 25.49 -10.02
C SER A 23 -12.23 25.30 -10.63
N LYS A 24 -12.67 26.25 -11.45
CA LYS A 24 -13.96 26.15 -12.15
C LYS A 24 -14.03 24.93 -13.07
N GLU A 25 -12.91 24.61 -13.73
CA GLU A 25 -12.80 23.41 -14.57
C GLU A 25 -12.92 22.13 -13.73
N ASP A 26 -12.30 22.09 -12.54
CA ASP A 26 -12.39 20.95 -11.64
C ASP A 26 -13.84 20.70 -11.19
N ILE A 27 -14.57 21.75 -10.82
CA ILE A 27 -15.98 21.63 -10.42
C ILE A 27 -16.85 21.08 -11.55
N ILE A 28 -16.66 21.59 -12.78
CA ILE A 28 -17.40 21.09 -13.95
C ILE A 28 -17.06 19.62 -14.21
N ASN A 29 -15.79 19.24 -14.13
CA ASN A 29 -15.37 17.85 -14.32
C ASN A 29 -15.95 16.92 -13.24
N LEU A 30 -16.02 17.37 -11.99
CA LEU A 30 -16.62 16.61 -10.90
C LEU A 30 -18.13 16.45 -11.07
N GLU A 31 -18.81 17.47 -11.59
CA GLU A 31 -20.23 17.41 -11.91
C GLU A 31 -20.51 16.46 -13.10
N LEU A 32 -19.73 16.56 -14.18
CA LEU A 32 -19.85 15.66 -15.34
C LEU A 32 -19.63 14.19 -14.97
N LYS A 33 -18.76 13.94 -13.98
CA LYS A 33 -18.53 12.62 -13.41
C LYS A 33 -19.63 12.20 -12.41
N GLY A 34 -20.57 13.07 -12.04
CA GLY A 34 -21.60 12.74 -11.05
C GLY A 34 -21.06 12.57 -9.62
N LEU A 35 -19.86 13.09 -9.34
CA LEU A 35 -19.23 13.13 -8.00
C LEU A 35 -19.70 14.33 -7.18
N LEU A 36 -20.22 15.36 -7.86
CA LEU A 36 -20.69 16.61 -7.30
C LEU A 36 -22.02 16.99 -7.96
N GLU A 37 -23.02 17.33 -7.16
CA GLU A 37 -24.29 17.90 -7.66
C GLU A 37 -24.31 19.41 -7.40
N LEU A 38 -24.47 20.21 -8.46
CA LEU A 38 -24.68 21.65 -8.36
C LEU A 38 -26.15 21.99 -8.15
N PHE A 39 -26.40 23.06 -7.40
CA PHE A 39 -27.73 23.68 -7.23
C PHE A 39 -27.58 25.19 -7.10
N ASP A 40 -28.70 25.93 -7.12
CA ASP A 40 -28.74 27.40 -7.27
C ASP A 40 -27.80 28.21 -6.35
N SER A 41 -27.46 27.69 -5.16
CA SER A 41 -26.64 28.38 -4.16
C SER A 41 -25.38 27.65 -3.72
N GLY A 42 -25.02 26.53 -4.37
CA GLY A 42 -23.92 25.70 -3.89
C GLY A 42 -23.74 24.38 -4.62
N ALA A 43 -23.04 23.47 -3.96
CA ALA A 43 -22.88 22.11 -4.41
C ALA A 43 -22.80 21.13 -3.23
N LYS A 44 -23.02 19.85 -3.50
CA LYS A 44 -22.82 18.77 -2.54
C LYS A 44 -22.13 17.59 -3.21
N PHE A 45 -21.28 16.91 -2.46
CA PHE A 45 -20.67 15.66 -2.93
C PHE A 45 -21.65 14.50 -2.78
N THR A 46 -21.73 13.66 -3.81
CA THR A 46 -22.64 12.50 -3.91
C THR A 46 -21.92 11.16 -3.75
N PHE A 47 -20.62 11.21 -3.48
CA PHE A 47 -19.79 10.02 -3.33
C PHE A 47 -18.95 10.13 -2.04
N VAL A 48 -18.38 9.00 -1.61
CA VAL A 48 -17.37 8.92 -0.55
C VAL A 48 -16.13 8.32 -1.17
N GLY A 49 -14.97 8.92 -0.93
CA GLY A 49 -13.74 8.55 -1.62
C GLY A 49 -12.64 9.60 -1.48
N VAL A 50 -11.59 9.44 -2.27
CA VAL A 50 -10.51 10.44 -2.39
C VAL A 50 -10.53 10.99 -3.81
N ILE A 51 -10.50 12.31 -3.93
CA ILE A 51 -10.26 13.00 -5.21
C ILE A 51 -8.81 13.45 -5.22
N SER A 52 -8.06 13.03 -6.22
CA SER A 52 -6.76 13.62 -6.53
C SER A 52 -6.92 14.63 -7.67
N ILE A 53 -6.52 15.88 -7.43
CA ILE A 53 -6.44 16.90 -8.47
C ILE A 53 -5.07 17.57 -8.40
N ARG A 54 -4.32 17.47 -9.50
CA ARG A 54 -2.93 17.95 -9.60
C ARG A 54 -2.05 17.27 -8.54
N ASN A 55 -1.51 18.05 -7.60
CA ASN A 55 -0.66 17.59 -6.49
C ASN A 55 -1.39 17.64 -5.13
N SER A 56 -2.72 17.69 -5.12
CA SER A 56 -3.51 17.78 -3.90
C SER A 56 -4.57 16.68 -3.85
N ALA A 57 -4.65 16.01 -2.70
CA ALA A 57 -5.67 15.00 -2.41
C ALA A 57 -6.72 15.57 -1.46
N PHE A 58 -7.98 15.33 -1.77
CA PHE A 58 -9.14 15.75 -1.00
C PHE A 58 -9.96 14.53 -0.67
N MET A 59 -10.43 14.44 0.57
CA MET A 59 -11.19 13.27 1.00
C MET A 59 -12.62 13.63 1.28
N ILE A 60 -13.53 12.83 0.74
CA ILE A 60 -14.96 12.94 0.96
C ILE A 60 -15.36 11.79 1.87
N VAL A 61 -15.84 12.14 3.06
CA VAL A 61 -16.18 11.21 4.12
C VAL A 61 -17.69 11.00 4.22
N PRO A 62 -18.16 9.83 4.73
CA PRO A 62 -19.59 9.55 4.86
C PRO A 62 -20.33 10.58 5.71
N LYS A 63 -21.60 10.83 5.38
CA LYS A 63 -22.50 11.75 6.12
C LYS A 63 -22.65 11.44 7.63
N VAL A 64 -22.30 10.22 8.05
CA VAL A 64 -22.35 9.78 9.45
C VAL A 64 -21.31 10.51 10.31
N LEU A 65 -20.18 10.90 9.70
CA LEU A 65 -19.14 11.69 10.34
C LEU A 65 -19.54 13.18 10.28
N LYS A 66 -20.31 13.62 11.28
CA LYS A 66 -20.83 15.01 11.36
C LYS A 66 -19.73 16.05 11.55
N GLU A 67 -18.64 15.68 12.23
CA GLU A 67 -17.46 16.52 12.42
C GLU A 67 -16.20 15.66 12.31
N VAL A 68 -15.18 16.23 11.66
CA VAL A 68 -13.87 15.61 11.45
C VAL A 68 -12.91 16.19 12.49
N THR A 69 -13.09 15.80 13.76
CA THR A 69 -12.29 16.31 14.89
C THR A 69 -11.01 15.49 15.10
N SER A 70 -11.04 14.20 14.78
CA SER A 70 -9.87 13.33 14.70
C SER A 70 -10.14 12.23 13.69
N ILE A 71 -9.40 12.25 12.58
CA ILE A 71 -9.49 11.20 11.57
C ILE A 71 -8.67 10.04 12.09
N ASP A 72 -9.36 9.00 12.56
CA ASP A 72 -8.75 7.69 12.64
C ASP A 72 -8.52 7.23 11.20
N SER A 73 -7.24 7.18 10.80
CA SER A 73 -6.82 6.75 9.47
C SER A 73 -7.34 5.34 9.14
N SER A 74 -7.48 4.48 10.16
CA SER A 74 -8.05 3.13 10.01
C SER A 74 -9.54 3.17 9.66
N LEU A 75 -10.32 3.95 10.40
CA LEU A 75 -11.77 4.07 10.15
C LEU A 75 -12.03 4.67 8.77
N THR A 76 -11.20 5.64 8.41
CA THR A 76 -11.27 6.36 7.15
C THR A 76 -10.99 5.46 5.96
N LEU A 77 -9.88 4.71 6.00
CA LEU A 77 -9.56 3.69 4.99
C LEU A 77 -10.68 2.64 4.89
N LYS A 78 -11.20 2.15 6.02
CA LYS A 78 -12.33 1.20 6.04
C LYS A 78 -13.61 1.78 5.43
N THR A 79 -13.89 3.06 5.64
CA THR A 79 -15.05 3.72 5.02
C THR A 79 -14.88 3.94 3.53
N LEU A 80 -13.68 4.30 3.08
CA LEU A 80 -13.34 4.44 1.66
C LEU A 80 -13.51 3.09 0.94
N GLN A 81 -13.02 2.00 1.54
CA GLN A 81 -13.21 0.64 1.02
C GLN A 81 -14.69 0.26 0.90
N LYS A 82 -15.47 0.45 1.96
CA LYS A 82 -16.88 0.02 1.95
C LYS A 82 -17.71 0.74 0.88
N TYR A 83 -17.37 1.99 0.58
CA TYR A 83 -18.06 2.79 -0.43
C TYR A 83 -17.58 2.51 -1.87
N THR A 84 -16.29 2.20 -2.09
CA THR A 84 -15.81 1.77 -3.41
C THR A 84 -16.41 0.43 -3.82
N PHE A 85 -16.55 -0.51 -2.88
CA PHE A 85 -17.21 -1.81 -3.13
C PHE A 85 -18.72 -1.70 -3.36
N SER A 86 -19.42 -0.69 -2.84
CA SER A 86 -20.88 -0.58 -2.98
C SER A 86 -21.33 0.18 -4.24
N ASN A 87 -20.47 1.00 -4.84
CA ASN A 87 -20.78 1.88 -5.97
C ASN A 87 -20.06 1.47 -7.26
N THR A 88 -19.99 0.16 -7.53
CA THR A 88 -19.26 -0.44 -8.66
C THR A 88 -19.75 -0.04 -10.05
N GLN A 89 -20.88 0.67 -10.18
CA GLN A 89 -21.48 1.05 -11.45
C GLN A 89 -21.06 2.43 -11.98
N LEU A 90 -20.37 3.27 -11.21
CA LEU A 90 -20.31 4.70 -11.55
C LEU A 90 -19.06 5.18 -12.29
N PHE A 91 -17.96 4.43 -12.41
CA PHE A 91 -16.70 5.06 -12.84
C PHE A 91 -15.81 4.18 -13.71
N ASP A 92 -15.92 4.37 -15.02
CA ASP A 92 -14.88 4.04 -16.00
C ASP A 92 -13.73 5.04 -15.79
N GLY A 93 -12.54 4.57 -15.43
CA GLY A 93 -11.32 5.40 -15.30
C GLY A 93 -11.07 6.07 -13.94
N VAL A 94 -11.54 5.53 -12.82
CA VAL A 94 -11.11 5.94 -11.47
C VAL A 94 -10.70 4.71 -10.66
N ASP A 95 -9.40 4.64 -10.35
CA ASP A 95 -8.69 3.72 -9.46
C ASP A 95 -9.59 2.69 -8.74
N TYR A 96 -9.77 1.56 -9.39
CA TYR A 96 -10.41 0.40 -8.80
C TYR A 96 -9.47 -0.20 -7.75
N PHE A 97 -9.99 -0.53 -6.56
CA PHE A 97 -9.30 -1.37 -5.58
C PHE A 97 -9.21 -2.82 -6.12
N SER A 98 -8.55 -3.02 -7.26
CA SER A 98 -8.15 -4.36 -7.72
C SER A 98 -6.84 -4.71 -7.04
N ILE A 99 -6.88 -5.78 -6.25
CA ILE A 99 -5.70 -6.38 -5.61
C ILE A 99 -5.05 -7.40 -6.56
N GLU A 100 -5.59 -7.59 -7.78
CA GLU A 100 -5.00 -8.46 -8.78
C GLU A 100 -3.82 -7.77 -9.47
N PRO A 101 -2.57 -8.28 -9.29
CA PRO A 101 -1.37 -7.66 -9.85
C PRO A 101 -1.30 -7.71 -11.38
N ASP A 102 -2.12 -8.55 -12.02
CA ASP A 102 -2.18 -8.73 -13.48
C ASP A 102 -3.21 -7.78 -14.16
N HIS A 103 -3.97 -7.00 -13.39
CA HIS A 103 -4.91 -6.03 -13.94
C HIS A 103 -4.22 -4.68 -14.16
N PRO A 104 -4.31 -4.05 -15.36
CA PRO A 104 -3.58 -2.82 -15.71
C PRO A 104 -3.96 -1.57 -14.89
N GLU A 105 -4.92 -1.68 -13.96
CA GLU A 105 -5.46 -0.59 -13.14
C GLU A 105 -5.36 -0.98 -11.64
N CYS A 106 -4.14 -1.20 -11.16
CA CYS A 106 -3.87 -1.40 -9.74
C CYS A 106 -3.88 -0.04 -9.02
N SER A 107 -4.89 0.21 -8.19
CA SER A 107 -4.98 1.49 -7.45
C SER A 107 -3.81 1.69 -6.49
N GLU A 108 -3.20 2.87 -6.54
CA GLU A 108 -2.15 3.27 -5.59
C GLU A 108 -2.60 3.15 -4.12
N LEU A 109 -3.91 3.35 -3.86
CA LEU A 109 -4.50 3.18 -2.53
C LEU A 109 -4.58 1.71 -2.10
N ALA A 110 -4.84 0.80 -3.04
CA ALA A 110 -4.83 -0.64 -2.77
C ALA A 110 -3.41 -1.11 -2.43
N ILE A 111 -2.41 -0.62 -3.16
CA ILE A 111 -0.99 -0.88 -2.89
C ILE A 111 -0.59 -0.34 -1.51
N ALA A 112 -0.92 0.92 -1.22
CA ALA A 112 -0.61 1.54 0.07
C ALA A 112 -1.24 0.77 1.24
N GLN A 113 -2.51 0.36 1.09
CA GLN A 113 -3.19 -0.44 2.09
C GLN A 113 -2.51 -1.81 2.29
N TYR A 114 -2.15 -2.49 1.20
CA TYR A 114 -1.48 -3.77 1.27
C TYR A 114 -0.18 -3.66 2.08
N LEU A 115 0.65 -2.64 1.78
CA LEU A 115 1.91 -2.40 2.48
C LEU A 115 1.69 -2.09 3.96
N LEU A 116 0.70 -1.27 4.31
CA LEU A 116 0.38 -0.95 5.71
C LEU A 116 -0.08 -2.19 6.49
N ASN A 117 -0.95 -3.02 5.88
CA ASN A 117 -1.42 -4.25 6.51
C ASN A 117 -0.30 -5.29 6.67
N ASP A 118 0.60 -5.39 5.70
CA ASP A 118 1.77 -6.25 5.80
C ASP A 118 2.67 -5.81 6.94
N TYR A 119 2.96 -4.51 7.04
CA TYR A 119 3.74 -3.94 8.13
C TYR A 119 3.10 -4.18 9.51
N GLU A 120 1.79 -3.98 9.65
CA GLU A 120 1.09 -4.21 10.92
C GLU A 120 1.19 -5.68 11.38
N LYS A 121 1.17 -6.63 10.44
CA LYS A 121 1.21 -8.07 10.73
C LYS A 121 2.63 -8.61 10.92
N ASN A 122 3.56 -8.18 10.08
CA ASN A 122 4.87 -8.80 9.90
C ASN A 122 6.04 -7.88 10.31
N GLY A 123 5.79 -6.61 10.58
CA GLY A 123 6.83 -5.61 10.85
C GLY A 123 7.56 -5.18 9.57
N LEU A 124 8.80 -4.69 9.70
CA LEU A 124 9.60 -4.33 8.54
C LEU A 124 9.91 -5.57 7.70
N TYR A 125 9.75 -5.44 6.39
CA TYR A 125 10.14 -6.48 5.45
C TYR A 125 11.64 -6.76 5.59
N PHE A 126 12.02 -8.03 5.48
CA PHE A 126 13.39 -8.50 5.39
C PHE A 126 13.45 -9.65 4.39
N THR A 127 14.60 -9.84 3.76
CA THR A 127 14.87 -10.99 2.90
C THR A 127 15.77 -11.97 3.64
N GLN A 128 15.66 -13.27 3.36
CA GLN A 128 16.58 -14.26 3.90
C GLN A 128 17.66 -14.56 2.86
N GLU A 129 18.91 -14.35 3.24
CA GLU A 129 20.07 -14.74 2.44
C GLU A 129 20.75 -15.95 3.05
N GLN A 130 21.16 -16.88 2.19
CA GLN A 130 21.89 -18.07 2.60
C GLN A 130 23.39 -17.83 2.44
N VAL A 131 24.13 -17.91 3.54
CA VAL A 131 25.60 -17.74 3.55
C VAL A 131 26.27 -19.06 3.81
N TYR A 132 27.25 -19.41 2.98
CA TYR A 132 28.01 -20.65 3.07
C TYR A 132 29.36 -20.44 3.76
N SER A 133 29.78 -21.42 4.54
CA SER A 133 31.08 -21.43 5.23
C SER A 133 31.61 -22.86 5.34
N LEU A 134 32.93 -23.01 5.35
CA LEU A 134 33.58 -24.30 5.58
C LEU A 134 33.61 -24.58 7.09
N ASN A 135 33.07 -25.72 7.50
CA ASN A 135 32.94 -26.14 8.90
C ASN A 135 32.27 -25.10 9.80
N GLY A 136 31.28 -24.38 9.26
CA GLY A 136 30.52 -23.39 10.04
C GLY A 136 29.51 -24.02 10.98
N ASP A 137 28.98 -23.22 11.91
CA ASP A 137 27.99 -23.66 12.91
C ASP A 137 26.57 -23.91 12.34
N GLY A 138 26.40 -23.70 11.03
CA GLY A 138 25.13 -23.84 10.32
C GLY A 138 24.80 -25.27 9.90
N TYR A 139 23.71 -25.42 9.15
CA TYR A 139 23.29 -26.70 8.61
C TYR A 139 24.24 -27.18 7.52
N VAL A 140 24.64 -28.45 7.58
CA VAL A 140 25.49 -29.05 6.55
C VAL A 140 24.74 -29.10 5.21
N ASN A 141 25.31 -28.49 4.18
CA ASN A 141 24.90 -28.68 2.80
C ASN A 141 25.66 -29.88 2.20
N TRP A 142 25.04 -31.06 2.29
CA TRP A 142 25.63 -32.30 1.80
C TRP A 142 25.86 -32.32 0.30
N ASN A 143 24.98 -31.71 -0.50
CA ASN A 143 25.19 -31.63 -1.95
C ASN A 143 26.48 -30.87 -2.27
N SER A 144 26.61 -29.65 -1.75
CA SER A 144 27.83 -28.85 -1.99
C SER A 144 29.08 -29.49 -1.40
N THR A 145 28.96 -30.15 -0.24
CA THR A 145 30.06 -30.89 0.40
C THR A 145 30.56 -32.02 -0.49
N ILE A 146 29.66 -32.85 -1.04
CA ILE A 146 30.00 -33.99 -1.90
C ILE A 146 30.53 -33.53 -3.25
N GLU A 147 29.99 -32.44 -3.80
CA GLU A 147 30.40 -31.92 -5.11
C GLU A 147 31.73 -31.17 -5.07
N SER A 148 32.08 -30.54 -3.95
CA SER A 148 33.19 -29.59 -3.88
C SER A 148 34.37 -30.04 -3.02
N LEU A 149 34.19 -31.03 -2.14
CA LEU A 149 35.24 -31.49 -1.22
C LEU A 149 35.60 -32.95 -1.48
N ASP A 150 36.86 -33.30 -1.22
CA ASP A 150 37.33 -34.67 -1.34
C ASP A 150 37.14 -35.43 -0.02
N PRO A 151 36.51 -36.62 -0.03
CA PRO A 151 36.37 -37.44 1.16
C PRO A 151 37.66 -38.19 1.50
N VAL A 152 37.81 -38.50 2.78
CA VAL A 152 38.80 -39.48 3.26
C VAL A 152 38.15 -40.87 3.25
N PHE A 153 38.80 -41.84 2.63
CA PHE A 153 38.28 -43.21 2.57
C PHE A 153 38.72 -44.03 3.78
N SER A 154 37.76 -44.61 4.49
CA SER A 154 37.98 -45.61 5.54
C SER A 154 37.05 -46.79 5.32
N ASN A 155 37.59 -48.02 5.29
CA ASN A 155 36.83 -49.24 4.99
C ASN A 155 35.97 -49.15 3.71
N ASN A 156 36.52 -48.53 2.66
CA ASN A 156 35.84 -48.32 1.37
C ASN A 156 34.56 -47.46 1.47
N GLN A 157 34.44 -46.66 2.54
CA GLN A 157 33.38 -45.67 2.72
C GLN A 157 33.99 -44.25 2.73
N PRO A 158 33.40 -43.29 1.99
CA PRO A 158 33.84 -41.90 2.02
C PRO A 158 33.41 -41.22 3.32
N ILE A 159 34.35 -40.57 4.00
CA ILE A 159 34.14 -39.79 5.22
C ILE A 159 34.57 -38.34 4.95
N TYR A 160 33.62 -37.42 5.08
CA TYR A 160 33.88 -35.98 4.95
C TYR A 160 34.25 -35.40 6.31
N VAL A 161 35.53 -35.09 6.48
CA VAL A 161 36.06 -34.44 7.69
C VAL A 161 35.73 -32.95 7.70
N ASP A 162 35.71 -32.34 6.51
CA ASP A 162 35.28 -30.97 6.30
C ASP A 162 33.91 -30.97 5.63
N THR A 163 33.05 -30.05 6.03
CA THR A 163 31.69 -29.88 5.51
C THR A 163 31.45 -28.44 5.11
N ILE A 164 30.62 -28.24 4.08
CA ILE A 164 30.13 -26.91 3.71
C ILE A 164 28.81 -26.71 4.46
N ASN A 165 28.76 -25.70 5.32
CA ASN A 165 27.60 -25.36 6.14
C ASN A 165 26.96 -24.09 5.63
N HIS A 166 25.66 -23.93 5.89
CA HIS A 166 24.94 -22.69 5.61
C HIS A 166 24.11 -22.22 6.79
N ILE A 167 23.98 -20.91 6.89
CA ILE A 167 23.05 -20.23 7.78
C ILE A 167 22.15 -19.31 6.95
N PHE A 168 20.95 -19.04 7.48
CA PHE A 168 20.07 -18.02 6.94
C PHE A 168 20.23 -16.73 7.74
N LEU A 169 20.51 -15.63 7.06
CA LEU A 169 20.60 -14.30 7.63
C LEU A 169 19.42 -13.47 7.17
N ASN A 170 18.80 -12.75 8.10
CA ASN A 170 17.80 -11.75 7.75
C ASN A 170 18.52 -10.48 7.30
N VAL A 171 18.25 -10.06 6.06
CA VAL A 171 18.84 -8.91 5.40
C VAL A 171 17.77 -7.84 5.23
N ASP A 172 18.03 -6.69 5.83
CA ASP A 172 17.11 -5.55 5.94
C ASP A 172 17.63 -4.28 5.23
N ASN A 173 18.68 -4.43 4.41
CA ASN A 173 19.38 -3.34 3.73
C ASN A 173 19.31 -3.41 2.19
N ASN A 174 18.31 -4.11 1.65
CA ASN A 174 18.09 -4.20 0.21
C ASN A 174 17.07 -3.16 -0.30
N ILE A 175 17.02 -2.97 -1.62
CA ILE A 175 16.19 -1.95 -2.25
C ILE A 175 14.68 -2.13 -1.99
N ILE A 176 14.20 -3.37 -1.85
CA ILE A 176 12.80 -3.66 -1.55
C ILE A 176 12.46 -3.19 -0.13
N VAL A 177 13.36 -3.48 0.82
CA VAL A 177 13.23 -3.01 2.21
C VAL A 177 13.27 -1.48 2.27
N GLU A 178 14.14 -0.83 1.50
CA GLU A 178 14.20 0.63 1.44
C GLU A 178 12.94 1.26 0.84
N ILE A 179 12.35 0.65 -0.19
CA ILE A 179 11.05 1.08 -0.75
C ILE A 179 9.94 0.92 0.30
N HIS A 180 9.92 -0.19 1.03
CA HIS A 180 8.94 -0.42 2.10
C HIS A 180 9.11 0.57 3.26
N LYS A 181 10.35 0.88 3.67
CA LYS A 181 10.62 1.94 4.65
C LYS A 181 10.17 3.31 4.15
N TRP A 182 10.40 3.60 2.87
CA TRP A 182 10.01 4.87 2.26
C TRP A 182 8.49 5.05 2.23
N SER A 183 7.73 4.01 1.90
CA SER A 183 6.27 4.07 1.91
C SER A 183 5.69 4.34 3.30
N LEU A 184 6.33 3.84 4.36
CA LEU A 184 5.92 4.08 5.75
C LEU A 184 6.27 5.50 6.24
N LYS A 185 7.36 6.11 5.77
CA LYS A 185 7.83 7.44 6.22
C LYS A 185 6.90 8.59 5.81
N TYR A 186 6.03 8.36 4.83
CA TYR A 186 5.04 9.33 4.36
C TYR A 186 3.65 9.18 5.02
N SER A 187 3.47 8.20 5.91
CA SER A 187 2.28 8.09 6.78
C SER A 187 2.31 9.10 7.93
#